data_AF-A0A3D5YPL0-F1
#
_entry.id   AF-A0A3D5YPL0-F1
#
_cell.length_a   1.000
_cell.length_b   1.000
_cell.length_c   1.000
_cell.angle_alpha   90.00
_cell.angle_beta   90.00
_cell.angle_gamma   90.00
#
_symmetry.space_group_name_H-M   'P 1'
#
loop_
_entity.id
_entity.type
_entity.pdbx_description
1 polymer ?
#
loop_
_entity_poly.entity_id
_entity_poly.type
_entity_poly.pdbx_seq_one_letter_code
_entity_poly.pdbx_strand_id
1 'polypeptide(L)'
;MDLFDTAKQKLEIALETINNAQDYTQSIKQVLQVLDDGLQFSKLHYSELNSLTMAKNKNLKGSDIYFFFMRFTHQFFNVMNIIQTIPNASYFEKFQHLLNIRQQRFDEVRADALIKAAEILRS
;
A
#
# COMPACT_ATOMS: atom_id res chain seq x y z
N MET A 1 -3.70 -23.60 -5.39
CA MET A 1 -3.58 -22.20 -5.81
C MET A 1 -2.25 -22.05 -6.51
N ASP A 2 -2.22 -21.40 -7.67
CA ASP A 2 -0.93 -21.07 -8.28
C ASP A 2 -0.34 -19.79 -7.67
N LEU A 3 0.88 -19.43 -8.10
CA LEU A 3 1.58 -18.24 -7.62
C LEU A 3 0.81 -16.95 -7.91
N PHE A 4 0.10 -16.90 -9.04
CA PHE A 4 -0.65 -15.73 -9.45
C PHE A 4 -1.89 -15.54 -8.59
N ASP A 5 -2.65 -16.61 -8.33
CA ASP A 5 -3.78 -16.62 -7.40
C ASP A 5 -3.32 -16.17 -5.99
N THR A 6 -2.11 -16.58 -5.58
CA THR A 6 -1.55 -16.21 -4.27
C THR A 6 -1.17 -14.73 -4.21
N ALA A 7 -0.58 -14.20 -5.27
CA ALA A 7 -0.27 -12.79 -5.38
C ALA A 7 -1.55 -11.93 -5.36
N LYS A 8 -2.60 -12.40 -6.07
CA LYS A 8 -3.90 -11.74 -6.11
C LYS A 8 -4.60 -11.77 -4.74
N GLN A 9 -4.60 -12.90 -4.05
CA GLN A 9 -5.15 -13.01 -2.70
C GLN A 9 -4.45 -12.05 -1.73
N LYS A 10 -3.12 -11.94 -1.80
CA LYS A 10 -2.36 -10.98 -0.98
C LYS A 10 -2.75 -9.53 -1.30
N LEU A 11 -2.97 -9.22 -2.57
CA LEU A 11 -3.44 -7.90 -2.99
C LEU A 11 -4.84 -7.61 -2.43
N GLU A 12 -5.76 -8.58 -2.49
CA GLU A 12 -7.12 -8.46 -1.93
C GLU A 12 -7.09 -8.23 -0.40
N ILE A 13 -6.28 -8.98 0.34
CA ILE A 13 -6.09 -8.79 1.79
C ILE A 13 -5.54 -7.40 2.10
N ALA A 14 -4.53 -6.96 1.35
CA ALA A 14 -3.95 -5.63 1.52
C ALA A 14 -5.01 -4.53 1.27
N LEU A 15 -5.86 -4.72 0.26
CA LEU A 15 -6.92 -3.76 -0.05
C LEU A 15 -8.02 -3.70 0.99
N GLU A 16 -8.47 -4.85 1.49
CA GLU A 16 -9.44 -4.87 2.57
C GLU A 16 -8.89 -4.13 3.80
N THR A 17 -7.63 -4.38 4.14
CA THR A 17 -6.93 -3.68 5.23
C THR A 17 -6.84 -2.18 4.98
N ILE A 18 -6.45 -1.76 3.77
CA ILE A 18 -6.35 -0.35 3.37
C ILE A 18 -7.73 0.31 3.40
N ASN A 19 -8.77 -0.33 2.88
CA ASN A 19 -10.13 0.20 2.83
C ASN A 19 -10.73 0.43 4.22
N ASN A 20 -10.44 -0.48 5.15
CA ASN A 20 -10.93 -0.42 6.53
C ASN A 20 -10.08 0.51 7.42
N ALA A 21 -8.89 0.91 6.97
CA ALA A 21 -8.01 1.78 7.71
C ALA A 21 -8.47 3.25 7.64
N GLN A 22 -9.20 3.71 8.65
CA GLN A 22 -9.73 5.09 8.72
C GLN A 22 -8.85 6.04 9.54
N ASP A 23 -8.21 5.54 10.59
CA ASP A 23 -7.39 6.32 11.51
C ASP A 23 -5.91 5.96 11.31
N TYR A 24 -5.11 6.95 10.92
CA TYR A 24 -3.66 6.81 10.73
C TYR A 24 -2.99 6.22 11.98
N THR A 25 -3.31 6.73 13.17
CA THR A 25 -2.63 6.36 14.41
C THR A 25 -2.89 4.91 14.81
N GLN A 26 -4.04 4.37 14.43
CA GLN A 26 -4.45 3.01 14.73
C GLN A 26 -4.02 2.03 13.64
N SER A 27 -4.12 2.44 12.37
CA SER A 27 -4.07 1.49 11.25
C SER A 27 -2.72 1.43 10.52
N ILE A 28 -1.85 2.44 10.63
CA ILE A 28 -0.63 2.52 9.80
C ILE A 28 0.29 1.29 9.92
N LYS A 29 0.41 0.72 11.12
CA LYS A 29 1.23 -0.48 11.35
C LYS A 29 0.70 -1.69 10.60
N GLN A 30 -0.61 -1.91 10.67
CA GLN A 30 -1.26 -3.04 10.01
C GLN A 30 -1.19 -2.90 8.49
N VAL A 31 -1.44 -1.68 7.97
CA VAL A 31 -1.31 -1.38 6.54
C VAL A 31 0.10 -1.67 6.03
N LEU A 32 1.14 -1.23 6.76
CA LEU A 32 2.53 -1.49 6.36
C LEU A 32 2.88 -2.98 6.41
N GLN A 33 2.38 -3.71 7.41
CA GLN A 33 2.65 -5.14 7.53
C GLN A 33 2.09 -5.91 6.32
N VAL A 34 0.82 -5.70 5.96
CA VAL A 34 0.22 -6.44 4.83
C VAL A 34 0.84 -6.05 3.48
N LEU A 35 1.25 -4.79 3.33
CA LEU A 35 1.95 -4.32 2.13
C LEU A 35 3.36 -4.89 2.03
N ASP A 36 4.11 -4.97 3.14
CA ASP A 36 5.43 -5.61 3.14
C ASP A 36 5.32 -7.12 2.90
N ASP A 37 4.35 -7.81 3.52
CA ASP A 37 4.09 -9.23 3.27
C ASP A 37 3.79 -9.53 1.79
N GLY A 38 3.07 -8.62 1.13
CA GLY A 38 2.82 -8.69 -0.32
C GLY A 38 4.07 -8.36 -1.14
N LEU A 39 4.85 -7.37 -0.72
CA LEU A 39 6.11 -7.00 -1.36
C LEU A 39 7.14 -8.12 -1.31
N GLN A 40 7.38 -8.72 -0.14
CA GLN A 40 8.35 -9.81 0.01
C GLN A 40 7.96 -11.01 -0.86
N PHE A 41 6.67 -11.37 -0.86
CA PHE A 41 6.16 -12.46 -1.69
C PHE A 41 6.34 -12.19 -3.19
N SER A 42 5.92 -11.01 -3.66
CA SER A 42 5.99 -10.67 -5.08
C SER A 42 7.42 -10.45 -5.57
N LYS A 43 8.31 -9.95 -4.69
CA LYS A 43 9.75 -9.81 -4.97
C LYS A 43 10.42 -11.17 -5.15
N LEU A 44 10.13 -12.14 -4.28
CA LEU A 44 10.71 -13.49 -4.36
C LEU A 44 10.32 -14.21 -5.65
N HIS A 45 9.07 -14.02 -6.09
CA HIS A 45 8.49 -14.75 -7.22
C HIS A 45 8.37 -13.90 -8.50
N TYR A 46 9.09 -12.79 -8.61
CA TYR A 46 8.89 -11.80 -9.69
C TYR A 46 8.98 -12.40 -11.09
N SER A 47 10.04 -13.16 -11.38
CA SER A 47 10.27 -13.76 -12.71
C SER A 47 9.17 -14.78 -13.09
N GLU A 48 8.72 -15.57 -12.11
CA GLU A 48 7.67 -16.59 -12.30
C GLU A 48 6.29 -15.96 -12.45
N LEU A 49 5.98 -14.94 -11.64
CA LEU A 49 4.74 -14.16 -11.74
C LEU A 49 4.61 -13.48 -13.09
N ASN A 50 5.69 -12.87 -13.59
CA ASN A 50 5.69 -12.20 -14.89
C ASN A 50 5.53 -13.21 -16.06
N SER A 51 6.09 -14.41 -15.93
CA SER A 51 5.96 -15.46 -16.94
C SER A 51 4.55 -16.08 -16.95
N LEU A 52 3.98 -16.34 -15.77
CA LEU A 52 2.64 -16.93 -15.61
C LEU A 52 1.53 -16.00 -16.08
N THR A 53 1.66 -14.70 -15.81
CA THR A 53 0.67 -13.71 -16.27
C THR A 53 0.62 -13.60 -17.78
N MET A 54 1.76 -13.57 -18.46
CA MET A 54 1.82 -13.62 -19.93
C MET A 54 1.17 -14.88 -20.52
N ALA A 55 1.19 -15.99 -19.79
CA ALA A 55 0.56 -17.25 -20.22
C ALA A 55 -0.95 -17.31 -19.94
N LYS A 56 -1.43 -16.71 -18.83
CA LYS A 56 -2.83 -16.84 -18.36
C LYS A 56 -3.76 -15.68 -18.75
N ASN A 57 -3.28 -14.45 -18.74
CA ASN A 57 -4.08 -13.27 -19.10
C ASN A 57 -3.16 -12.20 -19.72
N LYS A 58 -3.23 -12.04 -21.05
CA LYS A 58 -2.36 -11.12 -21.79
C LYS A 58 -2.50 -9.65 -21.37
N ASN A 59 -3.59 -9.29 -20.68
CA ASN A 59 -3.89 -7.91 -20.30
C ASN A 59 -3.35 -7.52 -18.92
N LEU A 60 -3.01 -8.48 -18.06
CA LEU A 60 -2.53 -8.22 -16.70
C LEU A 60 -1.06 -8.59 -16.63
N LYS A 61 -0.17 -7.62 -16.37
CA LYS A 61 1.26 -7.92 -16.22
C LYS A 61 1.52 -8.30 -14.77
N GLY A 62 2.17 -9.44 -14.52
CA GLY A 62 2.52 -9.88 -13.16
C GLY A 62 3.43 -8.88 -12.43
N SER A 63 4.13 -8.04 -13.21
CA SER A 63 4.85 -6.88 -12.72
C SER A 63 3.97 -5.85 -12.00
N ASP A 64 2.70 -5.71 -12.38
CA ASP A 64 1.81 -4.67 -11.85
C ASP A 64 1.51 -4.90 -10.35
N ILE A 65 1.35 -6.15 -9.93
CA ILE A 65 1.15 -6.50 -8.52
C ILE A 65 2.43 -6.20 -7.71
N TYR A 66 3.60 -6.55 -8.24
CA TYR A 66 4.87 -6.23 -7.59
C TYR A 66 5.08 -4.71 -7.45
N PHE A 67 4.86 -3.96 -8.53
CA PHE A 67 5.00 -2.50 -8.51
C PHE A 67 3.95 -1.82 -7.63
N PHE A 68 2.75 -2.39 -7.51
CA PHE A 68 1.76 -1.94 -6.54
C PHE A 68 2.34 -2.02 -5.11
N PHE A 69 2.78 -3.21 -4.68
CA PHE A 69 3.31 -3.38 -3.34
C PHE A 69 4.54 -2.49 -3.09
N MET A 70 5.48 -2.43 -4.04
CA MET A 70 6.66 -1.56 -3.91
C MET A 70 6.26 -0.10 -3.72
N ARG A 71 5.38 0.42 -4.58
CA ARG A 71 4.93 1.82 -4.54
C ARG A 71 4.27 2.13 -3.21
N PHE A 72 3.27 1.34 -2.82
CA PHE A 72 2.44 1.69 -1.67
C PHE A 72 3.12 1.41 -0.34
N THR A 73 3.97 0.38 -0.21
CA THR A 73 4.84 0.23 0.96
C THR A 73 5.69 1.48 1.17
N HIS A 74 6.31 1.99 0.11
CA HIS A 74 7.13 3.21 0.17
C HIS A 74 6.31 4.45 0.48
N GLN A 75 5.14 4.63 -0.15
CA GLN A 75 4.29 5.80 0.10
C GLN A 75 3.75 5.84 1.54
N PHE A 76 3.25 4.72 2.08
CA PHE A 76 2.81 4.66 3.47
C PHE A 76 3.96 4.85 4.45
N PHE A 77 5.17 4.34 4.13
CA PHE A 77 6.36 4.61 4.93
C PHE A 77 6.68 6.12 4.98
N ASN A 78 6.52 6.83 3.86
CA ASN A 78 6.74 8.27 3.82
C ASN A 78 5.73 9.07 4.67
N VAL A 79 4.49 8.59 4.82
CA VAL A 79 3.51 9.21 5.72
C VAL A 79 4.04 9.26 7.16
N MET A 80 4.63 8.14 7.63
CA MET A 80 5.21 8.08 8.98
C MET A 80 6.38 9.03 9.18
N ASN A 81 7.12 9.33 8.10
CA ASN A 81 8.33 10.14 8.14
C ASN A 81 8.10 11.64 7.92
N ILE A 82 6.84 12.09 7.85
CA ILE A 82 6.54 13.52 7.86
C ILE A 82 7.05 14.13 9.17
N ILE A 83 7.79 15.24 9.08
CA ILE A 83 8.36 16.00 10.21
C ILE A 83 7.90 17.47 10.24
N GLN A 84 6.89 17.83 9.46
CA GLN A 84 6.40 19.20 9.36
C GLN A 84 5.85 19.68 10.71
N THR A 85 6.41 20.77 11.23
CA THR A 85 6.00 21.38 12.51
C THR A 85 5.80 22.88 12.35
N ILE A 86 4.94 23.44 13.18
CA ILE A 86 4.66 24.88 13.23
C ILE A 86 5.65 25.59 14.18
N PRO A 87 6.30 26.69 13.75
CA PRO A 87 7.21 27.46 14.59
C PRO A 87 6.44 28.17 15.71
N ASN A 88 7.11 28.39 16.86
CA ASN A 88 6.58 29.12 18.02
C ASN A 88 5.29 28.58 18.66
N ALA A 89 4.82 27.40 18.27
CA ALA A 89 3.70 26.72 18.91
C ALA A 89 4.15 25.85 20.10
N SER A 90 3.21 25.56 21.00
CA SER A 90 3.42 24.61 22.10
C SER A 90 3.69 23.19 21.57
N TYR A 91 4.30 22.33 22.39
CA TYR A 91 4.53 20.94 22.00
C TYR A 91 3.24 20.18 21.71
N PHE A 92 2.17 20.48 22.43
CA PHE A 92 0.86 19.87 22.17
C PHE A 92 0.29 20.28 20.81
N GLU A 93 0.34 21.57 20.46
CA GLU A 93 -0.11 22.06 19.15
C GLU A 93 0.74 21.50 18.00
N LYS A 94 2.07 21.41 18.19
CA LYS A 94 2.97 20.77 17.22
C LYS A 94 2.61 19.30 17.01
N PHE A 95 2.30 18.57 18.07
CA PHE A 95 1.87 17.18 18.00
C PHE A 95 0.55 17.04 17.24
N GLN A 96 -0.46 17.84 17.57
CA GLN A 96 -1.76 17.83 16.88
C GLN A 96 -1.61 18.15 15.39
N HIS A 97 -0.80 19.17 15.05
CA HIS A 97 -0.53 19.52 13.66
C HIS A 97 0.12 18.36 12.89
N LEU A 98 1.09 17.68 13.50
CA LEU A 98 1.75 16.53 12.90
C LEU A 98 0.78 15.37 12.64
N LEU A 99 -0.09 15.07 13.61
CA LEU A 99 -1.12 14.04 13.44
C LEU A 99 -2.08 14.39 12.30
N ASN A 100 -2.53 15.64 12.22
CA ASN A 100 -3.45 16.09 11.18
C ASN A 100 -2.84 15.95 9.77
N ILE A 101 -1.59 16.38 9.58
CA ILE A 101 -0.92 16.25 8.27
C ILE A 101 -0.74 14.78 7.90
N ARG A 102 -0.35 13.94 8.86
CA ARG A 102 -0.18 12.50 8.62
C ARG A 102 -1.51 11.84 8.28
N GLN A 103 -2.60 12.18 8.95
CA GLN A 103 -3.94 11.70 8.63
C GLN A 103 -4.35 12.12 7.21
N GLN A 104 -4.20 13.40 6.84
CA GLN A 104 -4.51 13.88 5.50
C GLN A 104 -3.73 13.11 4.43
N ARG A 105 -2.40 12.98 4.62
CA ARG A 105 -1.56 12.25 3.65
C ARG A 105 -1.89 10.76 3.63
N PHE A 106 -2.24 10.17 4.76
CA PHE A 106 -2.69 8.79 4.86
C PHE A 106 -3.96 8.55 4.03
N ASP A 107 -4.95 9.44 4.15
CA ASP A 107 -6.20 9.36 3.39
C ASP A 107 -5.98 9.49 1.87
N GLU A 108 -5.08 10.38 1.45
CA GLU A 108 -4.68 10.54 0.03
C GLU A 108 -4.05 9.26 -0.53
N VAL A 109 -3.05 8.71 0.18
CA VAL A 109 -2.35 7.49 -0.24
C VAL A 109 -3.30 6.29 -0.23
N ARG A 110 -4.21 6.20 0.75
CA ARG A 110 -5.25 5.18 0.82
C ARG A 110 -6.16 5.23 -0.42
N ALA A 111 -6.66 6.41 -0.78
CA ALA A 111 -7.54 6.56 -1.94
C ALA A 111 -6.84 6.15 -3.25
N ASP A 112 -5.59 6.57 -3.45
CA ASP A 112 -4.78 6.20 -4.61
C ASP A 112 -4.51 4.68 -4.68
N ALA A 113 -4.20 4.04 -3.53
CA ALA A 113 -4.02 2.60 -3.45
C ALA A 113 -5.28 1.82 -3.86
N LEU A 114 -6.45 2.24 -3.38
CA LEU A 114 -7.72 1.60 -3.71
C LEU A 114 -8.04 1.71 -5.21
N ILE A 115 -7.83 2.88 -5.81
CA ILE A 115 -8.03 3.09 -7.24
C ILE A 115 -7.08 2.19 -8.04
N LYS A 116 -5.78 2.22 -7.72
CA LYS A 116 -4.77 1.49 -8.48
C LYS A 116 -4.97 -0.02 -8.42
N ALA A 117 -5.38 -0.54 -7.27
CA ALA A 117 -5.62 -1.97 -7.17
C ALA A 117 -6.93 -2.39 -7.84
N ALA A 118 -7.97 -1.55 -7.83
CA ALA A 118 -9.18 -1.81 -8.60
C ALA A 118 -8.88 -1.91 -10.11
N GLU A 119 -7.94 -1.13 -10.63
CA GLU A 119 -7.46 -1.27 -12.02
C GLU A 119 -6.80 -2.63 -12.25
N ILE A 120 -5.89 -3.03 -11.35
CA ILE A 120 -5.18 -4.32 -11.45
C ILE A 120 -6.16 -5.49 -11.37
N LEU A 121 -7.13 -5.46 -10.46
CA LEU A 121 -8.08 -6.56 -10.26
C LEU A 121 -9.14 -6.69 -11.38
N ARG A 122 -9.40 -5.61 -12.13
CA ARG A 122 -10.31 -5.59 -13.29
C ARG A 122 -9.63 -6.01 -14.61
N SER A 123 -8.31 -6.12 -14.62
CA SER A 123 -7.48 -6.48 -15.78
C SER A 123 -7.46 -8.01 -16.01
#